data_AF-A0A957V0R3-F1
#
_entry.id   AF-A0A957V0R3-F1
#
_cell.length_a   1.000
_cell.length_b   1.000
_cell.length_c   1.000
_cell.angle_alpha   90.00
_cell.angle_beta   90.00
_cell.angle_gamma   90.00
#
_symmetry.space_group_name_H-M   'P 1'
#
loop_
_entity.id
_entity.type
_entity.pdbx_description
1 polymer ?
#
loop_
_entity_poly.entity_id
_entity_poly.type
_entity_poly.pdbx_seq_one_letter_code
_entity_poly.pdbx_strand_id
1 'polypeptide(L)'
;MNARIQATLWCDVRLQARNGFYYASAVMAVITIIVLRLLPVQDLSWLLPVMIVNNLIVNGFFFMSGLVLLEKAEGTIEAQIVTPLRGSEYLAAKVGTLALLSLVENLAIGVAVAGFAFRPDLLAAGIVLGTALYALAGFVVVARYDALNTFLLPAVG
;
A
#
# COMPACT_ATOMS: atom_id res chain seq x y z
N MET A 1 3.39 -20.95 14.08
CA MET A 1 3.19 -19.64 13.41
C MET A 1 3.79 -18.54 14.29
N ASN A 2 5.03 -18.74 14.77
CA ASN A 2 6.32 -18.33 14.17
C ASN A 2 6.65 -16.88 14.56
N ALA A 3 7.14 -16.69 15.80
CA ALA A 3 7.54 -15.40 16.38
C ALA A 3 8.39 -14.51 15.45
N ARG A 4 9.11 -15.13 14.51
CA ARG A 4 9.92 -14.46 13.48
C ARG A 4 9.06 -13.63 12.52
N ILE A 5 7.97 -14.19 11.99
CA ILE A 5 7.07 -13.48 11.05
C ILE A 5 6.38 -12.31 11.76
N GLN A 6 5.94 -12.51 13.00
CA GLN A 6 5.36 -11.43 13.80
C GLN A 6 6.36 -10.30 14.07
N ALA A 7 7.61 -10.64 14.38
CA ALA A 7 8.66 -9.63 14.56
C ALA A 7 8.94 -8.85 13.26
N THR A 8 8.96 -9.53 12.11
CA THR A 8 9.11 -8.89 10.80
C THR A 8 7.93 -7.96 10.49
N LEU A 9 6.69 -8.40 10.73
CA LEU A 9 5.49 -7.57 10.56
C LEU A 9 5.55 -6.31 11.43
N TRP A 10 5.93 -6.45 12.70
CA TRP A 10 6.03 -5.31 13.60
C TRP A 10 7.13 -4.33 13.20
N CYS A 11 8.27 -4.86 12.76
CA CYS A 11 9.36 -4.04 12.21
C CYS A 11 8.90 -3.25 10.98
N ASP A 12 8.17 -3.91 10.07
CA ASP A 12 7.66 -3.30 8.85
C ASP A 12 6.63 -2.21 9.14
N VAL A 13 5.67 -2.45 10.04
CA VAL A 13 4.70 -1.45 10.52
C VAL A 13 5.42 -0.23 11.11
N ARG A 14 6.45 -0.46 11.94
CA ARG A 14 7.24 0.63 12.53
C ARG A 14 7.99 1.43 11.46
N LEU A 15 8.52 0.76 10.44
CA LEU A 15 9.20 1.41 9.32
C LEU A 15 8.23 2.24 8.48
N GLN A 16 7.04 1.70 8.18
CA GLN A 16 5.97 2.43 7.48
C GLN A 16 5.55 3.68 8.25
N ALA A 17 5.43 3.57 9.58
CA ALA A 17 5.10 4.72 10.44
C ALA A 17 6.21 5.77 10.47
N ARG A 18 7.47 5.35 10.62
CA ARG A 18 8.61 6.26 10.66
C ARG A 18 8.76 7.05 9.35
N ASN A 19 8.47 6.41 8.23
CA ASN A 19 8.57 7.02 6.89
C ASN A 19 7.27 7.72 6.44
N GLY A 20 6.25 7.76 7.28
CA GLY A 20 5.05 8.57 7.07
C GLY A 20 4.00 8.00 6.11
N PHE A 21 4.07 6.70 5.76
CA PHE A 21 3.11 6.06 4.86
C PHE A 21 1.67 6.12 5.38
N TYR A 22 1.45 5.97 6.70
CA TYR A 22 0.13 6.10 7.30
C TYR A 22 -0.43 7.52 7.18
N TYR A 23 0.42 8.55 7.31
CA TYR A 23 -0.01 9.94 7.13
C TYR A 23 -0.36 10.20 5.67
N ALA A 24 0.46 9.72 4.73
CA ALA A 24 0.19 9.85 3.30
C ALA A 24 -1.15 9.19 2.91
N SER A 25 -1.39 7.95 3.35
CA SER A 25 -2.66 7.25 3.12
C SER A 25 -3.84 7.98 3.77
N ALA A 26 -3.72 8.43 5.02
CA ALA A 26 -4.80 9.19 5.66
C ALA A 26 -5.16 10.47 4.90
N VAL A 27 -4.15 11.20 4.42
CA VAL A 27 -4.36 12.41 3.59
C VAL A 27 -5.04 12.05 2.27
N MET A 28 -4.58 11.00 1.58
CA MET A 28 -5.21 10.54 0.33
C MET A 28 -6.66 10.11 0.52
N ALA A 29 -6.97 9.42 1.61
CA ALA A 29 -8.33 9.05 1.97
C ALA A 29 -9.23 10.28 2.19
N VAL A 30 -8.75 11.26 2.98
CA VAL A 30 -9.49 12.50 3.23
C VAL A 30 -9.74 13.26 1.93
N ILE A 31 -8.71 13.42 1.09
CA ILE A 31 -8.85 14.07 -0.22
C ILE A 31 -9.88 13.33 -1.07
N THR A 32 -9.82 12.00 -1.14
CA THR A 32 -10.77 11.18 -1.89
C THR A 32 -12.20 11.38 -1.40
N ILE A 33 -12.42 11.37 -0.08
CA ILE A 33 -13.74 11.59 0.52
C ILE A 33 -14.26 13.01 0.22
N ILE A 34 -13.41 14.03 0.34
CA ILE A 34 -13.78 15.42 0.04
C ILE A 34 -14.18 15.55 -1.43
N VAL A 35 -13.35 15.06 -2.36
CA VAL A 35 -13.63 15.12 -3.81
C VAL A 35 -14.95 14.44 -4.13
N LEU A 36 -15.18 13.23 -3.60
CA LEU A 36 -16.42 12.50 -3.83
C LEU A 36 -17.66 13.21 -3.25
N ARG A 37 -17.52 13.94 -2.14
CA ARG A 37 -18.63 14.69 -1.52
C ARG A 37 -18.89 16.05 -2.18
N LEU A 38 -17.87 16.69 -2.75
CA LEU A 38 -18.01 17.99 -3.41
C LEU A 38 -18.58 17.89 -4.82
N LEU A 39 -18.47 16.73 -5.46
CA LEU A 39 -18.99 16.48 -6.79
C LEU A 39 -20.54 16.47 -6.78
N PRO A 40 -21.22 17.40 -7.47
CA PRO A 40 -22.68 17.46 -7.54
C PRO A 40 -23.23 16.45 -8.55
N VAL A 41 -22.81 15.20 -8.45
CA VAL A 41 -23.17 14.13 -9.40
C VAL A 41 -24.13 13.19 -8.68
N GLN A 42 -25.32 13.01 -9.24
CA GLN A 42 -26.36 12.15 -8.65
C GLN A 42 -25.97 10.67 -8.66
N ASP A 43 -25.02 10.28 -9.53
CA ASP A 43 -24.53 8.90 -9.64
C ASP A 43 -22.99 8.83 -9.58
N LEU A 44 -22.48 8.52 -8.39
CA LEU A 44 -21.05 8.29 -8.11
C LEU A 44 -20.64 6.82 -8.24
N SER A 45 -21.56 5.95 -8.66
CA SER A 45 -21.37 4.48 -8.65
C SER A 45 -20.22 4.03 -9.54
N TRP A 46 -19.95 4.75 -10.64
CA TRP A 46 -18.84 4.44 -11.55
C TRP A 46 -17.50 5.02 -11.07
N LEU A 47 -17.52 6.10 -10.28
CA LEU A 47 -16.31 6.81 -9.85
C LEU A 47 -15.67 6.14 -8.62
N LEU A 48 -16.48 5.62 -7.71
CA LEU A 48 -16.01 4.99 -6.48
C LEU A 48 -15.05 3.80 -6.73
N PRO A 49 -15.35 2.85 -7.64
CA PRO A 49 -14.41 1.79 -7.98
C PRO A 49 -13.11 2.31 -8.59
N VAL A 50 -13.16 3.36 -9.41
CA VAL A 50 -11.98 3.96 -10.04
C VAL A 50 -11.06 4.57 -8.98
N MET A 51 -11.62 5.31 -8.01
CA MET A 51 -10.86 5.91 -6.92
C MET A 51 -10.24 4.85 -6.01
N ILE A 52 -10.99 3.77 -5.73
CA ILE A 52 -10.46 2.63 -4.97
C ILE A 52 -9.27 2.02 -5.71
N VAL A 53 -9.41 1.67 -6.99
CA VAL A 53 -8.30 1.12 -7.79
C VAL A 53 -7.09 2.06 -7.80
N ASN A 54 -7.30 3.36 -7.92
CA ASN A 54 -6.22 4.34 -7.81
C ASN A 54 -5.50 4.28 -6.46
N ASN A 55 -6.24 4.21 -5.34
CA ASN A 55 -5.63 4.03 -4.01
C ASN A 55 -4.88 2.71 -3.89
N LEU A 56 -5.37 1.62 -4.50
CA LEU A 56 -4.65 0.34 -4.54
C LEU A 56 -3.32 0.45 -5.32
N ILE A 57 -3.28 1.23 -6.39
CA ILE A 57 -2.03 1.47 -7.13
C ILE A 57 -1.06 2.26 -6.24
N VAL A 58 -1.51 3.33 -5.58
CA VAL A 58 -0.68 4.12 -4.66
C VAL A 58 -0.14 3.27 -3.51
N ASN A 59 -1.02 2.60 -2.77
CA ASN A 59 -0.63 1.84 -1.58
C ASN A 59 0.05 0.49 -1.90
N GLY A 60 -0.31 -0.13 -3.03
CA GLY A 60 0.31 -1.37 -3.46
C GLY A 60 1.62 -1.10 -4.15
N PHE A 61 1.57 -0.48 -5.34
CA PHE A 61 2.72 -0.34 -6.21
C PHE A 61 3.73 0.70 -5.69
N PHE A 62 3.27 1.93 -5.47
CA PHE A 62 4.18 3.03 -5.13
C PHE A 62 4.73 2.90 -3.71
N PHE A 63 3.89 2.54 -2.74
CA PHE A 63 4.38 2.36 -1.37
C PHE A 63 5.34 1.19 -1.26
N MET A 64 5.06 0.04 -1.90
CA MET A 64 6.02 -1.06 -1.94
C MET A 64 7.35 -0.64 -2.56
N SER A 65 7.30 0.04 -3.70
CA SER A 65 8.49 0.52 -4.40
C SER A 65 9.30 1.49 -3.53
N GLY A 66 8.65 2.50 -2.95
CA GLY A 66 9.27 3.49 -2.09
C GLY A 66 9.86 2.87 -0.82
N LEU A 67 9.13 1.94 -0.17
CA LEU A 67 9.58 1.25 1.03
C LEU A 67 10.86 0.44 0.75
N VAL A 68 10.92 -0.28 -0.36
CA VAL A 68 12.10 -1.06 -0.75
C VAL A 68 13.29 -0.14 -1.07
N LEU A 69 13.06 0.98 -1.75
CA LEU A 69 14.14 1.93 -2.03
C LEU A 69 14.66 2.62 -0.77
N LEU A 70 13.78 2.92 0.19
CA LEU A 70 14.18 3.45 1.49
C LEU A 70 15.02 2.43 2.24
N GLU A 71 14.61 1.15 2.25
CA GLU A 71 15.41 0.09 2.86
C GLU A 71 16.77 -0.11 2.17
N LYS A 72 16.86 0.06 0.84
CA LYS A 72 18.12 0.07 0.10
C LYS A 72 19.00 1.24 0.55
N ALA A 73 18.45 2.45 0.63
CA ALA A 73 19.17 3.66 1.00
C ALA A 73 19.66 3.65 2.46
N GLU A 74 18.90 3.03 3.37
CA GLU A 74 19.28 2.87 4.77
C GLU A 74 20.28 1.73 5.02
N GLY A 75 20.66 0.96 3.99
CA GLY A 75 21.50 -0.25 4.14
C GLY A 75 20.78 -1.40 4.87
N THR A 76 19.46 -1.29 5.08
CA THR A 76 18.66 -2.28 5.83
C THR A 76 18.58 -3.60 5.07
N ILE A 77 18.63 -3.58 3.73
CA ILE A 77 18.69 -4.81 2.92
C ILE A 77 20.02 -5.55 3.13
N GLU A 78 21.14 -4.84 3.27
CA GLU A 78 22.45 -5.44 3.57
C GLU A 78 22.49 -6.02 4.99
N ALA A 79 21.85 -5.34 5.94
CA ALA A 79 21.65 -5.85 7.30
C ALA A 79 20.73 -7.10 7.34
N GLN A 80 19.82 -7.28 6.37
CA GLN A 80 19.02 -8.50 6.28
C GLN A 80 19.85 -9.71 5.86
N ILE A 81 20.96 -9.55 5.13
CA ILE A 81 21.85 -10.65 4.73
C ILE A 81 22.47 -11.36 5.95
N VAL A 82 22.69 -10.62 7.03
CA VAL A 82 23.22 -11.15 8.31
C VAL A 82 22.12 -11.70 9.22
N THR A 83 20.84 -11.47 8.89
CA THR A 83 19.70 -12.10 9.59
C THR A 83 19.22 -13.33 8.82
N PRO A 84 18.88 -14.46 9.46
CA PRO A 84 18.43 -15.67 8.77
C PRO A 84 16.97 -15.57 8.27
N LEU A 85 16.57 -14.41 7.73
CA LEU A 85 15.22 -14.14 7.25
C LEU A 85 15.08 -14.64 5.80
N ARG A 86 14.04 -15.42 5.50
CA ARG A 86 13.79 -15.85 4.13
C ARG A 86 13.18 -14.70 3.33
N GLY A 87 13.59 -14.50 2.07
CA GLY A 87 13.02 -13.47 1.20
C GLY A 87 11.49 -13.58 1.03
N SER A 88 10.94 -14.80 1.11
CA SER A 88 9.50 -15.04 1.11
C SER A 88 8.79 -14.50 2.37
N GLU A 89 9.43 -14.56 3.54
CA GLU A 89 8.86 -14.04 4.81
C GLU A 89 8.87 -12.51 4.82
N TYR A 90 9.94 -11.91 4.28
CA TYR A 90 10.02 -10.46 4.05
C TYR A 90 8.91 -9.96 3.12
N LEU A 91 8.77 -10.60 1.95
CA LEU A 91 7.80 -10.18 0.95
C LEU A 91 6.37 -10.38 1.46
N ALA A 92 6.09 -11.51 2.14
CA ALA A 92 4.78 -11.76 2.75
C ALA A 92 4.46 -10.74 3.85
N ALA A 93 5.45 -10.33 4.65
CA ALA A 93 5.25 -9.32 5.68
C ALA A 93 4.83 -7.98 5.07
N LYS A 94 5.56 -7.49 4.04
CA LYS A 94 5.24 -6.23 3.36
C LYS A 94 3.91 -6.24 2.64
N VAL A 95 3.63 -7.32 1.91
CA VAL A 95 2.34 -7.47 1.24
C VAL A 95 1.21 -7.49 2.27
N GLY A 96 1.39 -8.18 3.39
CA GLY A 96 0.41 -8.24 4.47
C GLY A 96 0.14 -6.88 5.13
N THR A 97 1.19 -6.12 5.47
CA THR A 97 1.05 -4.80 6.09
C THR A 97 0.45 -3.76 5.14
N LEU A 98 0.87 -3.75 3.87
CA LEU A 98 0.29 -2.86 2.86
C LEU A 98 -1.16 -3.23 2.50
N ALA A 99 -1.49 -4.52 2.45
CA ALA A 99 -2.87 -4.97 2.27
C ALA A 99 -3.75 -4.54 3.45
N LEU A 100 -3.26 -4.65 4.69
CA LEU A 100 -3.98 -4.18 5.87
C LEU A 100 -4.19 -2.66 5.84
N LEU A 101 -3.16 -1.90 5.47
CA LEU A 101 -3.28 -0.44 5.30
C LEU A 101 -4.34 -0.08 4.24
N SER A 102 -4.26 -0.72 3.07
CA SER A 102 -5.21 -0.50 1.96
C SER A 102 -6.64 -0.88 2.33
N LEU A 103 -6.81 -1.96 3.09
CA LEU A 103 -8.12 -2.39 3.60
C LEU A 103 -8.73 -1.33 4.50
N VAL A 104 -7.99 -0.89 5.52
CA VAL A 104 -8.49 0.10 6.48
C VAL A 104 -8.86 1.40 5.76
N GLU A 105 -7.99 1.86 4.87
CA GLU A 105 -8.20 3.09 4.09
C GLU A 105 -9.45 3.00 3.19
N ASN A 106 -9.53 1.99 2.32
CA ASN A 106 -10.59 1.90 1.33
C ASN A 106 -11.94 1.50 1.93
N LEU A 107 -11.95 0.75 3.04
CA LEU A 107 -13.18 0.52 3.81
C LEU A 107 -13.67 1.81 4.47
N ALA A 108 -12.77 2.63 5.03
CA ALA A 108 -13.15 3.92 5.60
C ALA A 108 -13.75 4.85 4.53
N ILE A 109 -13.15 4.91 3.34
CA ILE A 109 -13.70 5.68 2.19
C ILE A 109 -15.06 5.11 1.78
N GLY A 110 -15.18 3.80 1.60
CA GLY A 110 -16.42 3.13 1.20
C GLY A 110 -17.56 3.43 2.16
N VAL A 111 -17.32 3.30 3.47
CA VAL A 111 -18.31 3.61 4.51
C VAL A 111 -18.65 5.10 4.55
N ALA A 112 -17.66 5.99 4.40
CA ALA A 112 -17.88 7.43 4.44
C ALA A 112 -18.68 7.98 3.25
N VAL A 113 -18.66 7.29 2.11
CA VAL A 113 -19.31 7.73 0.86
C VAL A 113 -20.61 6.97 0.59
N ALA A 114 -20.59 5.64 0.70
CA ALA A 114 -21.72 4.77 0.33
C ALA A 114 -22.45 4.16 1.55
N GLY A 115 -21.99 4.41 2.78
CA GLY A 115 -22.56 3.81 3.99
C GLY A 115 -22.33 2.30 4.06
N PHE A 116 -23.33 1.52 4.48
CA PHE A 116 -23.26 0.04 4.56
C PHE A 116 -24.00 -0.66 3.41
N ALA A 117 -24.31 0.05 2.32
CA ALA A 117 -25.11 -0.48 1.21
C ALA A 117 -24.34 -1.41 0.25
N PHE A 118 -23.06 -1.72 0.53
CA PHE A 118 -22.22 -2.59 -0.29
C PHE A 118 -21.89 -3.90 0.42
N ARG A 119 -21.34 -4.87 -0.31
CA ARG A 119 -20.82 -6.15 0.23
C ARG A 119 -19.37 -5.97 0.69
N PRO A 120 -19.12 -5.71 2.00
CA PRO A 120 -17.77 -5.39 2.48
C PRO A 120 -16.83 -6.59 2.41
N ASP A 121 -17.36 -7.80 2.45
CA ASP A 121 -16.66 -9.07 2.30
C ASP A 121 -16.00 -9.19 0.93
N LEU A 122 -16.76 -8.95 -0.14
CA LEU A 122 -16.24 -9.00 -1.52
C LEU A 122 -15.28 -7.84 -1.80
N LEU A 123 -15.59 -6.65 -1.29
CA LEU A 123 -14.71 -5.48 -1.44
C LEU A 123 -13.37 -5.73 -0.74
N ALA A 124 -13.39 -6.26 0.48
CA ALA A 124 -12.17 -6.58 1.22
C ALA A 124 -11.32 -7.63 0.48
N ALA A 125 -11.94 -8.68 -0.06
CA ALA A 125 -11.23 -9.67 -0.88
C ALA A 125 -10.57 -9.03 -2.11
N GLY A 126 -11.31 -8.14 -2.80
CA GLY A 126 -10.79 -7.40 -3.95
C GLY A 126 -9.62 -6.48 -3.59
N ILE A 127 -9.70 -5.77 -2.46
CA ILE A 127 -8.63 -4.91 -1.95
C ILE A 127 -7.38 -5.74 -1.62
N VAL A 128 -7.52 -6.83 -0.87
CA VAL A 128 -6.38 -7.68 -0.50
C VAL A 128 -5.68 -8.23 -1.74
N LEU A 129 -6.44 -8.81 -2.69
CA LEU A 129 -5.88 -9.38 -3.90
C LEU A 129 -5.26 -8.31 -4.80
N GLY A 130 -5.94 -7.18 -4.98
CA GLY A 130 -5.46 -6.09 -5.82
C GLY A 130 -4.20 -5.44 -5.24
N THR A 131 -4.18 -5.13 -3.94
CA THR A 131 -2.97 -4.60 -3.28
C THR A 131 -1.83 -5.59 -3.34
N ALA A 132 -2.08 -6.90 -3.15
CA ALA A 132 -1.03 -7.92 -3.29
C ALA A 132 -0.44 -7.94 -4.70
N LEU A 133 -1.27 -7.88 -5.73
CA LEU A 133 -0.82 -7.85 -7.13
C LEU A 133 0.01 -6.61 -7.43
N TYR A 134 -0.47 -5.42 -7.04
CA TYR A 134 0.25 -4.16 -7.27
C TYR A 134 1.54 -4.07 -6.44
N ALA A 135 1.54 -4.57 -5.20
CA ALA A 135 2.75 -4.63 -4.38
C ALA A 135 3.79 -5.55 -5.00
N LEU A 136 3.42 -6.75 -5.46
CA LEU A 136 4.34 -7.64 -6.14
C LEU A 136 4.88 -7.02 -7.44
N ALA A 137 4.03 -6.36 -8.22
CA ALA A 137 4.45 -5.65 -9.42
C ALA A 137 5.45 -4.53 -9.08
N GLY A 138 5.16 -3.70 -8.08
CA GLY A 138 6.06 -2.64 -7.60
C GLY A 138 7.40 -3.20 -7.14
N PHE A 139 7.38 -4.29 -6.39
CA PHE A 139 8.59 -5.00 -5.96
C PHE A 139 9.43 -5.48 -7.14
N VAL A 140 8.82 -6.11 -8.15
CA VAL A 140 9.53 -6.61 -9.34
C VAL A 140 10.16 -5.47 -10.13
N VAL A 141 9.44 -4.36 -10.30
CA VAL A 141 9.96 -3.19 -11.02
C VAL A 141 11.11 -2.58 -10.23
N VAL A 142 10.91 -2.29 -8.95
CA VAL A 142 11.89 -1.58 -8.12
C VAL A 142 13.14 -2.41 -7.84
N ALA A 143 13.05 -3.74 -7.90
CA ALA A 143 14.20 -4.62 -7.77
C ALA A 143 15.32 -4.29 -8.79
N ARG A 144 14.96 -3.72 -9.95
CA ARG A 144 15.90 -3.31 -11.01
C ARG A 144 16.51 -1.92 -10.84
N TYR A 145 16.08 -1.14 -9.84
CA TYR A 145 16.53 0.23 -9.61
C TYR A 145 17.23 0.37 -8.26
N ASP A 146 18.34 1.11 -8.23
CA ASP A 146 19.16 1.27 -7.03
C ASP A 146 18.92 2.58 -6.26
N ALA A 147 18.24 3.56 -6.86
CA ALA A 147 17.98 4.85 -6.24
C ALA A 147 16.61 5.45 -6.58
N LEU A 148 16.00 6.15 -5.61
CA LEU A 148 14.73 6.88 -5.74
C LEU A 148 14.73 7.85 -6.93
N ASN A 149 15.80 8.61 -7.12
CA ASN A 149 15.89 9.59 -8.20
C ASN A 149 15.84 8.93 -9.59
N THR A 150 16.46 7.75 -9.76
CA THR A 150 16.47 7.02 -11.03
C THR A 150 15.13 6.34 -11.32
N PHE A 151 14.35 6.03 -10.27
CA PHE A 151 13.01 5.44 -10.41
C PHE A 151 11.92 6.49 -10.67
N LEU A 152 11.99 7.65 -10.01
CA LEU A 152 10.96 8.69 -10.12
C LEU A 152 11.10 9.53 -11.40
N LEU A 153 12.32 9.76 -11.90
CA LEU A 153 12.55 10.57 -13.10
C LEU A 153 11.84 10.03 -14.36
N PRO A 154 11.86 8.72 -14.66
CA PRO A 154 11.12 8.16 -15.80
C PRO A 154 9.62 7.95 -15.56
N ALA A 155 9.16 8.01 -14.32
CA ALA A 155 7.75 7.81 -13.99
C ALA A 155 6.91 9.10 -14.11
N VAL A 156 7.58 10.26 -14.12
CA VAL A 156 6.95 11.60 -14.16
C VAL A 156 7.10 12.28 -15.53
N GLY A 157 8.01 11.81 -16.39
CA GLY A 157 8.23 12.32 -17.76
C GLY A 157 7.79 11.32 -18.81
#